data_AF-A0A8I2G3H5-F1
#
_entry.id   AF-A0A8I2G3H5-F1
#
_cell.length_a   1.000
_cell.length_b   1.000
_cell.length_c   1.000
_cell.angle_alpha   90.00
_cell.angle_beta   90.00
_cell.angle_gamma   90.00
#
_symmetry.space_group_name_H-M   'P 1'
#
loop_
_entity.id
_entity.type
_entity.pdbx_description
1 polymer ?
#
loop_
_entity_poly.entity_id
_entity_poly.type
_entity_poly.pdbx_seq_one_letter_code
_entity_poly.pdbx_strand_id
1 'polypeptide(L)'
;MLGFTAADVREMLNYYKSAGLIKHNREYLMKIIDSWYGNYLFSKHANPEERMYNSDMVLYFLKEYFKTQSLPDDLIDRNVRIDYGKLRHLIIVDKGKTKTPTPNGNFSKLKEIIENGGTSSKIVKGFPLEELVDTDNFVSLLFYFGLLTIERPGEDKIKLEIPNETMKRLYYDYIKKGYRETDVFDLDLAKYSDLMGNMAYEGKWQALFDYITGRMRESMSLRDLITGEKSIQAFLNVYLGLSNLYIIHPEREINKGYADPVKPGVVKVVMEP
;
A
#
# COMPACT_ATOMS: atom_id res chain seq x y z
N MET A 1 -10.18 -7.39 15.44
CA MET A 1 -10.86 -7.38 14.14
C MET A 1 -11.35 -8.79 13.88
N LEU A 2 -12.66 -8.99 13.69
CA LEU A 2 -13.20 -10.24 13.13
C LEU A 2 -13.01 -10.16 11.61
N GLY A 3 -12.73 -11.29 10.99
CA GLY A 3 -12.48 -11.40 9.56
C GLY A 3 -12.66 -12.83 9.12
N PHE A 4 -12.56 -13.07 7.82
CA PHE A 4 -12.70 -14.41 7.27
C PHE A 4 -11.38 -15.16 7.30
N THR A 5 -11.43 -16.47 7.43
CA THR A 5 -10.32 -17.37 7.14
C THR A 5 -10.28 -17.70 5.65
N ALA A 6 -9.18 -18.28 5.18
CA ALA A 6 -9.08 -18.78 3.82
C ALA A 6 -10.12 -19.89 3.52
N ALA A 7 -10.57 -20.62 4.54
CA ALA A 7 -11.61 -21.64 4.41
C ALA A 7 -12.98 -20.97 4.16
N ASP A 8 -13.34 -19.97 4.95
CA ASP A 8 -14.60 -19.22 4.79
C ASP A 8 -14.72 -18.59 3.40
N VAL A 9 -13.65 -17.96 2.91
CA VAL A 9 -13.61 -17.37 1.56
C VAL A 9 -13.81 -18.44 0.49
N ARG A 10 -13.13 -19.58 0.60
CA ARG A 10 -13.29 -20.69 -0.36
C ARG A 10 -14.68 -21.28 -0.33
N GLU A 11 -15.27 -21.43 0.85
CA GLU A 11 -16.63 -21.93 1.03
C GLU A 11 -17.64 -21.00 0.37
N MET A 12 -17.55 -19.68 0.60
CA MET A 12 -18.38 -18.69 -0.08
C MET A 12 -18.23 -18.78 -1.61
N LEU A 13 -17.00 -18.84 -2.13
CA LEU A 13 -16.77 -18.95 -3.58
C LEU A 13 -17.35 -20.25 -4.15
N ASN A 14 -17.24 -21.38 -3.43
CA ASN A 14 -17.83 -22.65 -3.84
C ASN A 14 -19.36 -22.59 -3.87
N TYR A 15 -19.97 -22.02 -2.82
CA TYR A 15 -21.41 -21.87 -2.70
C TYR A 15 -21.98 -21.01 -3.83
N TYR A 16 -21.40 -19.84 -4.08
CA TYR A 16 -21.89 -18.97 -5.15
C TYR A 16 -21.58 -19.50 -6.54
N LYS A 17 -20.55 -20.33 -6.69
CA LYS A 17 -20.30 -21.07 -7.93
C LYS A 17 -21.34 -22.16 -8.18
N SER A 18 -21.71 -22.94 -7.17
CA SER A 18 -22.76 -23.97 -7.33
C SER A 18 -24.14 -23.36 -7.59
N ALA A 19 -24.39 -22.15 -7.07
CA ALA A 19 -25.57 -21.35 -7.38
C ALA A 19 -25.55 -20.67 -8.76
N GLY A 20 -24.48 -20.84 -9.56
CA GLY A 20 -24.35 -20.27 -10.90
C GLY A 20 -24.04 -18.76 -10.94
N LEU A 21 -23.71 -18.14 -9.81
CA LEU A 21 -23.40 -16.70 -9.69
C LEU A 21 -21.92 -16.38 -9.94
N ILE A 22 -21.04 -17.39 -9.91
CA ILE A 22 -19.61 -17.26 -10.21
C ILE A 22 -19.26 -18.09 -11.45
N LYS A 23 -18.82 -17.41 -12.50
CA LYS A 23 -18.39 -18.04 -13.76
C LYS A 23 -16.90 -18.34 -13.81
N HIS A 24 -16.10 -17.54 -13.11
CA HIS A 24 -14.65 -17.66 -13.12
C HIS A 24 -14.15 -18.89 -12.31
N ASN A 25 -12.90 -19.28 -12.55
CA ASN A 25 -12.25 -20.30 -11.75
C ASN A 25 -12.07 -19.82 -10.29
N ARG A 26 -12.35 -20.69 -9.32
CA ARG A 26 -12.24 -20.36 -7.89
C ARG A 26 -10.82 -19.96 -7.50
N GLU A 27 -9.82 -20.73 -7.93
CA GLU A 27 -8.42 -20.46 -7.60
C GLU A 27 -7.93 -19.15 -8.22
N TYR A 28 -8.50 -18.77 -9.37
CA TYR A 28 -8.24 -17.46 -9.96
C TYR A 28 -8.78 -16.32 -9.08
N LEU A 29 -10.04 -16.41 -8.64
CA LEU A 29 -10.63 -15.40 -7.73
C LEU A 29 -9.94 -15.39 -6.37
N MET A 30 -9.56 -16.56 -5.85
CA MET A 30 -8.84 -16.69 -4.59
C MET A 30 -7.50 -15.95 -4.63
N LYS A 31 -6.73 -16.06 -5.73
CA LYS A 31 -5.47 -15.31 -5.88
C LYS A 31 -5.66 -13.80 -5.82
N ILE A 32 -6.74 -13.29 -6.40
CA ILE A 32 -7.06 -11.86 -6.37
C ILE A 32 -7.43 -11.45 -4.94
N ILE A 33 -8.36 -12.18 -4.32
CA ILE A 33 -8.83 -11.90 -2.94
C ILE A 33 -7.68 -11.98 -1.94
N ASP A 34 -6.78 -12.95 -2.09
CA ASP A 34 -5.59 -13.12 -1.26
C ASP A 34 -4.64 -11.93 -1.36
N SER A 35 -4.30 -11.53 -2.59
CA SER A 35 -3.40 -10.41 -2.83
C SER A 35 -3.97 -9.07 -2.35
N TRP A 36 -5.30 -8.88 -2.42
CA TRP A 36 -5.91 -7.57 -2.16
C TRP A 36 -6.49 -7.43 -0.76
N TYR A 37 -6.98 -8.51 -0.15
CA TYR A 37 -7.79 -8.43 1.08
C TYR A 37 -7.28 -9.33 2.22
N GLY A 38 -6.27 -10.17 1.97
CA GLY A 38 -5.73 -11.13 2.92
C GLY A 38 -4.57 -10.62 3.78
N ASN A 39 -3.82 -11.60 4.31
CA ASN A 39 -2.56 -11.47 5.07
C ASN A 39 -2.65 -10.85 6.49
N TYR A 40 -3.84 -10.71 7.06
CA TYR A 40 -3.98 -10.12 8.39
C TYR A 40 -3.63 -11.08 9.54
N LEU A 41 -2.82 -10.61 10.48
CA LEU A 41 -2.50 -11.23 11.76
C LEU A 41 -2.45 -10.16 12.87
N PHE A 42 -3.31 -10.28 13.87
CA PHE A 42 -3.45 -9.26 14.94
C PHE A 42 -3.10 -9.78 16.35
N SER A 43 -2.75 -11.06 16.48
CA SER A 43 -2.38 -11.65 17.76
C SER A 43 -0.98 -12.24 17.70
N LYS A 44 -0.15 -11.91 18.69
CA LYS A 44 1.19 -12.52 18.86
C LYS A 44 1.12 -14.03 19.10
N HIS A 45 -0.01 -14.52 19.60
CA HIS A 45 -0.23 -15.92 19.95
C HIS A 45 -0.97 -16.71 18.87
N ALA A 46 -1.42 -16.04 17.80
CA ALA A 46 -2.06 -16.72 16.69
C ALA A 46 -1.02 -17.49 15.85
N ASN A 47 -1.48 -18.57 15.22
CA ASN A 47 -0.69 -19.30 14.25
C ASN A 47 -0.30 -18.36 13.10
N PRO A 48 1.00 -18.14 12.81
CA PRO A 48 1.43 -17.23 11.74
C PRO A 48 0.95 -17.62 10.34
N GLU A 49 0.59 -18.90 10.14
CA GLU A 49 0.05 -19.42 8.89
C GLU A 49 -1.46 -19.17 8.74
N GLU A 50 -2.16 -18.87 9.83
CA GLU A 50 -3.60 -18.59 9.83
C GLU A 50 -3.85 -17.09 9.63
N ARG A 51 -3.65 -16.65 8.39
CA ARG A 51 -3.94 -15.27 7.99
C ARG A 51 -5.42 -15.06 7.73
N MET A 52 -5.90 -13.90 8.17
CA MET A 52 -7.29 -13.47 8.00
C MET A 52 -7.45 -12.56 6.79
N TYR A 53 -8.68 -12.47 6.32
CA TYR A 53 -9.14 -11.60 5.25
C TYR A 53 -10.06 -10.53 5.82
N ASN A 54 -9.95 -9.31 5.31
CA ASN A 54 -10.92 -8.26 5.61
C ASN A 54 -12.29 -8.66 5.03
N SER A 55 -13.25 -8.96 5.92
CA SER A 55 -14.57 -9.46 5.54
C SER A 55 -15.34 -8.46 4.68
N ASP A 56 -15.26 -7.17 5.01
CA ASP A 56 -15.99 -6.12 4.29
C ASP A 56 -15.51 -6.02 2.84
N MET A 57 -14.19 -6.10 2.62
CA MET A 57 -13.62 -6.07 1.26
C MET A 57 -13.94 -7.33 0.46
N VAL A 58 -13.96 -8.51 1.09
CA VAL A 58 -14.39 -9.75 0.43
C VAL A 58 -15.87 -9.67 0.03
N LEU A 59 -16.74 -9.19 0.91
CA LEU A 59 -18.16 -9.02 0.63
C LEU A 59 -18.41 -7.96 -0.45
N TYR A 60 -17.66 -6.85 -0.42
CA TYR A 60 -17.66 -5.85 -1.50
C TYR A 60 -17.32 -6.49 -2.84
N PHE A 61 -16.22 -7.24 -2.91
CA PHE A 61 -15.79 -7.91 -4.14
C PHE A 61 -16.88 -8.81 -4.71
N LEU A 62 -17.48 -9.66 -3.87
CA LEU A 62 -18.56 -10.56 -4.28
C LEU A 62 -19.79 -9.78 -4.76
N LYS A 63 -20.19 -8.74 -4.02
CA LYS A 63 -21.33 -7.89 -4.38
C LYS A 63 -21.14 -7.22 -5.74
N GLU A 64 -19.97 -6.65 -6.01
CA GLU A 64 -19.69 -6.02 -7.31
C GLU A 64 -19.59 -7.06 -8.43
N TYR A 65 -18.94 -8.19 -8.16
CA TYR A 65 -18.86 -9.29 -9.12
C TYR A 65 -20.25 -9.80 -9.52
N PHE A 66 -21.21 -9.91 -8.59
CA PHE A 66 -22.55 -10.40 -8.90
C PHE A 66 -23.33 -9.46 -9.83
N LYS A 67 -23.05 -8.16 -9.80
CA LYS A 67 -23.72 -7.18 -10.69
C LYS A 67 -23.27 -7.32 -12.14
N THR A 68 -21.98 -7.50 -12.37
CA THR A 68 -21.38 -7.47 -13.72
C THR A 68 -21.02 -8.85 -14.26
N GLN A 69 -20.99 -9.87 -13.40
CA GLN A 69 -20.46 -11.21 -13.70
C GLN A 69 -18.99 -11.18 -14.17
N SER A 70 -18.26 -10.13 -13.83
CA SER A 70 -16.86 -9.87 -14.14
C SER A 70 -16.11 -9.43 -12.88
N LEU A 71 -14.78 -9.28 -12.97
CA LEU A 71 -14.05 -8.62 -11.91
C LEU A 71 -14.56 -7.18 -11.71
N PRO A 72 -14.60 -6.67 -10.47
CA PRO A 72 -14.89 -5.27 -10.20
C PRO A 72 -13.86 -4.37 -10.88
N ASP A 73 -14.32 -3.25 -11.46
CA ASP A 73 -13.44 -2.25 -12.07
C ASP A 73 -12.54 -1.56 -11.03
N ASP A 74 -13.06 -1.32 -9.82
CA ASP A 74 -12.27 -0.92 -8.64
C ASP A 74 -12.34 -2.01 -7.58
N LEU A 75 -11.18 -2.54 -7.22
CA LEU A 75 -11.03 -3.57 -6.19
C LEU A 75 -11.05 -2.98 -4.77
N ILE A 76 -11.10 -1.66 -4.60
CA ILE A 76 -11.16 -1.03 -3.28
C ILE A 76 -12.53 -0.38 -3.09
N ASP A 77 -13.24 -0.74 -2.02
CA ASP A 77 -14.49 -0.08 -1.66
C ASP A 77 -14.24 1.42 -1.40
N ARG A 78 -15.07 2.26 -2.00
CA ARG A 78 -15.10 3.71 -1.76
C ARG A 78 -15.25 4.05 -0.29
N ASN A 79 -16.03 3.28 0.49
CA ASN A 79 -16.21 3.52 1.92
C ASN A 79 -14.90 3.38 2.67
N VAL A 80 -14.11 2.36 2.35
CA VAL A 80 -12.77 2.17 2.88
C VAL A 80 -11.89 3.38 2.55
N ARG A 81 -11.87 3.84 1.29
CA ARG A 81 -11.11 5.06 0.92
C ARG A 81 -11.56 6.30 1.72
N ILE A 82 -12.86 6.48 1.95
CA ILE A 82 -13.41 7.61 2.70
C ILE A 82 -13.00 7.55 4.16
N ASP A 83 -13.18 6.40 4.82
CA ASP A 83 -12.87 6.24 6.24
C ASP A 83 -11.38 6.38 6.50
N TYR A 84 -10.52 5.79 5.66
CA TYR A 84 -9.08 6.02 5.74
C TYR A 84 -8.70 7.46 5.38
N GLY A 85 -9.44 8.11 4.49
CA GLY A 85 -9.28 9.53 4.18
C GLY A 85 -9.43 10.44 5.40
N LYS A 86 -10.16 10.03 6.44
CA LYS A 86 -10.30 10.79 7.70
C LYS A 86 -9.03 10.76 8.57
N LEU A 87 -8.25 9.67 8.51
CA LEU A 87 -6.98 9.54 9.26
C LEU A 87 -5.91 10.53 8.81
N ARG A 88 -6.16 11.19 7.68
CA ARG A 88 -5.33 12.26 7.13
C ARG A 88 -5.07 13.41 8.07
N HIS A 89 -6.08 13.79 8.83
CA HIS A 89 -5.95 14.86 9.81
C HIS A 89 -5.03 14.50 10.98
N LEU A 90 -4.56 13.25 11.08
CA LEU A 90 -3.64 12.81 12.14
C LEU A 90 -2.17 12.85 11.70
N ILE A 91 -1.93 12.95 10.39
CA ILE A 91 -0.58 12.94 9.79
C ILE A 91 -0.25 14.31 9.18
N ILE A 92 -1.25 15.08 8.76
CA ILE A 92 -1.11 16.45 8.25
C ILE A 92 -1.84 17.41 9.19
N VAL A 93 -1.25 17.67 10.35
CA VAL A 93 -1.59 18.85 11.16
C VAL A 93 -0.33 19.29 11.88
N ASP A 94 0.31 20.33 11.36
CA ASP A 94 0.62 21.47 12.22
C ASP A 94 -0.09 22.69 11.63
N LYS A 95 -1.25 23.04 12.20
CA LYS A 95 -1.91 24.34 11.94
C LYS A 95 -1.29 25.44 12.82
N GLY A 96 0.01 25.39 13.03
CA GLY A 96 0.79 26.31 13.86
C GLY A 96 1.61 27.29 13.02
N LYS A 97 1.29 28.59 13.15
CA LYS A 97 2.04 29.79 12.73
C LYS A 97 2.28 30.07 11.24
N THR A 98 2.18 29.11 10.32
CA THR A 98 2.31 29.37 8.87
C THR A 98 1.05 28.98 8.11
N LYS A 99 0.73 29.73 7.04
CA LYS A 99 -0.49 29.51 6.21
C LYS A 99 -0.44 28.22 5.39
N THR A 100 0.68 27.50 5.42
CA THR A 100 0.96 26.27 4.67
C THR A 100 0.92 25.06 5.61
N PRO A 101 0.15 24.00 5.30
CA PRO A 101 0.18 22.77 6.07
C PRO A 101 1.58 22.14 6.03
N THR A 102 2.26 22.07 7.17
CA THR A 102 3.55 21.36 7.29
C THR A 102 3.31 19.91 7.75
N PRO A 103 3.97 18.91 7.13
CA PRO A 103 3.91 17.53 7.61
C PRO A 103 4.51 17.43 9.02
N ASN A 104 3.87 16.69 9.92
CA ASN A 104 4.42 16.41 11.25
C ASN A 104 5.34 15.15 11.20
N GLY A 105 5.92 14.78 12.35
CA GLY A 105 6.78 13.58 12.45
C GLY A 105 6.12 12.28 11.97
N ASN A 106 4.78 12.19 12.00
CA ASN A 106 4.04 11.02 11.54
C ASN A 106 4.09 10.87 10.02
N PHE A 107 4.23 11.95 9.26
CA PHE A 107 4.39 11.87 7.80
C PHE A 107 5.73 11.23 7.43
N SER A 108 6.82 11.64 8.09
CA SER A 108 8.14 11.03 7.91
C SER A 108 8.10 9.55 8.29
N LYS A 109 7.43 9.19 9.39
CA LYS A 109 7.29 7.79 9.81
C LYS A 109 6.47 6.96 8.82
N LEU A 110 5.39 7.54 8.29
CA LEU A 110 4.58 6.89 7.26
C LEU A 110 5.38 6.62 5.99
N LYS A 111 6.18 7.60 5.55
CA LYS A 111 7.10 7.47 4.41
C LYS A 111 8.06 6.31 4.62
N GLU A 112 8.69 6.23 5.79
CA GLU A 112 9.58 5.12 6.17
C GLU A 112 8.85 3.75 6.12
N ILE A 113 7.61 3.68 6.62
CA ILE A 113 6.81 2.44 6.60
C ILE A 113 6.56 1.98 5.16
N ILE A 114 6.23 2.91 4.27
CA ILE A 114 5.91 2.60 2.87
C ILE A 114 7.17 2.20 2.10
N GLU A 115 8.30 2.86 2.38
CA GLU A 115 9.62 2.53 1.84
C GLU A 115 10.04 1.11 2.22
N ASN A 116 9.95 0.78 3.50
CA ASN A 116 10.43 -0.49 4.03
C ASN A 116 9.37 -1.60 3.94
N GLY A 117 8.15 -1.29 3.52
CA GLY A 117 7.00 -2.19 3.54
C GLY A 117 6.47 -2.52 4.94
N GLY A 118 6.98 -1.85 5.98
CA GLY A 118 6.72 -2.17 7.38
C GLY A 118 7.56 -1.36 8.36
N THR A 119 7.42 -1.66 9.65
CA THR A 119 8.22 -1.05 10.75
C THR A 119 8.24 -1.97 11.96
N SER A 120 9.17 -1.74 12.88
CA SER A 120 9.15 -2.34 14.22
C SER A 120 8.71 -1.32 15.26
N SER A 121 7.78 -1.69 16.14
CA SER A 121 7.27 -0.79 17.19
C SER A 121 6.66 -1.58 18.35
N LYS A 122 6.49 -0.91 19.49
CA LYS A 122 5.73 -1.42 20.62
C LYS A 122 4.25 -1.08 20.41
N ILE A 123 3.39 -2.09 20.45
CA ILE A 123 1.94 -1.87 20.38
C ILE A 123 1.42 -1.42 21.75
N VAL A 124 1.03 -0.15 21.83
CA VAL A 124 0.47 0.51 23.02
C VAL A 124 -1.04 0.33 23.02
N LYS A 125 -1.60 -0.19 24.13
CA LYS A 125 -3.03 -0.57 24.22
C LYS A 125 -4.01 0.61 24.19
N GLY A 126 -3.53 1.82 24.44
CA GLY A 126 -4.33 3.03 24.44
C GLY A 126 -3.48 4.23 24.81
N PHE A 127 -3.82 5.37 24.22
CA PHE A 127 -3.14 6.66 24.40
C PHE A 127 -4.14 7.78 24.11
N PRO A 128 -3.97 8.96 24.72
CA PRO A 128 -4.78 10.14 24.41
C PRO A 128 -4.42 10.70 23.02
N LEU A 129 -5.33 11.43 22.39
CA LEU A 129 -5.15 11.94 21.01
C LEU A 129 -3.97 12.91 20.90
N GLU A 130 -3.72 13.65 21.98
CA GLU A 130 -2.64 14.64 22.11
C GLU A 130 -1.26 13.99 22.03
N GLU A 131 -1.15 12.71 22.39
CA GLU A 131 0.09 11.93 22.34
C GLU A 131 0.29 11.20 21.00
N LEU A 132 -0.52 11.49 19.97
CA LEU A 132 -0.31 10.96 18.61
C LEU A 132 0.98 11.44 17.94
N VAL A 133 1.64 12.45 18.50
CA VAL A 133 2.97 12.87 18.08
C VAL A 133 4.04 11.84 18.47
N ASP A 134 3.75 10.95 19.42
CA ASP A 134 4.61 9.83 19.77
C ASP A 134 4.54 8.76 18.66
N THR A 135 5.72 8.26 18.29
CA THR A 135 5.86 7.32 17.18
C THR A 135 5.22 5.96 17.47
N ASP A 136 5.34 5.42 18.68
CA ASP A 136 4.77 4.13 19.02
C ASP A 136 3.23 4.23 19.10
N ASN A 137 2.70 5.37 19.56
CA ASN A 137 1.27 5.64 19.53
C ASN A 137 0.72 5.73 18.10
N PHE A 138 1.40 6.47 17.21
CA PHE A 138 1.00 6.57 15.81
C PHE A 138 1.04 5.19 15.10
N VAL A 139 2.10 4.41 15.30
CA VAL A 139 2.20 3.05 14.71
C VAL A 139 1.14 2.11 15.29
N SER A 140 0.86 2.20 16.59
CA SER A 140 -0.22 1.45 17.24
C SER A 140 -1.60 1.80 16.65
N LEU A 141 -1.83 3.09 16.35
CA LEU A 141 -3.04 3.53 15.66
C LEU A 141 -3.18 2.85 14.28
N LEU A 142 -2.14 2.89 13.46
CA LEU A 142 -2.14 2.25 12.14
C LEU A 142 -2.42 0.74 12.24
N PHE A 143 -1.84 0.08 13.24
CA PHE A 143 -2.09 -1.33 13.53
C PHE A 143 -3.57 -1.59 13.89
N TYR A 144 -4.17 -0.80 14.78
CA TYR A 144 -5.58 -0.97 15.16
C TYR A 144 -6.57 -0.71 14.04
N PHE A 145 -6.21 0.16 13.08
CA PHE A 145 -7.00 0.38 11.86
C PHE A 145 -6.78 -0.67 10.76
N GLY A 146 -5.93 -1.68 11.00
CA GLY A 146 -5.61 -2.69 9.99
C GLY A 146 -4.82 -2.13 8.80
N LEU A 147 -4.14 -1.00 8.98
CA LEU A 147 -3.19 -0.47 8.01
C LEU A 147 -1.80 -1.12 8.14
N LEU A 148 -1.54 -1.71 9.31
CA LEU A 148 -0.40 -2.57 9.58
C LEU A 148 -0.87 -3.87 10.21
N THR A 149 -0.07 -4.91 10.04
CA THR A 149 -0.34 -6.23 10.60
C THR A 149 0.94 -6.87 11.12
N ILE A 150 0.82 -7.88 11.98
CA ILE A 150 1.99 -8.59 12.52
C ILE A 150 2.63 -9.41 11.39
N GLU A 151 3.87 -9.11 11.02
CA GLU A 151 4.65 -9.97 10.14
C GLU A 151 5.10 -11.21 10.93
N ARG A 152 5.78 -10.95 12.06
CA ARG A 152 6.26 -11.98 13.00
C ARG A 152 6.18 -11.45 14.45
N PRO A 153 5.82 -12.32 15.41
CA PRO A 153 5.89 -11.96 16.83
C PRO A 153 7.36 -11.74 17.24
N GLY A 154 7.58 -10.79 18.15
CA GLY A 154 8.87 -10.48 18.75
C GLY A 154 8.71 -10.13 20.24
N GLU A 155 9.80 -10.29 21.00
CA GLU A 155 9.80 -10.12 22.46
C GLU A 155 9.56 -8.64 22.85
N ASP A 156 10.41 -7.71 22.42
CA ASP A 156 10.30 -6.29 22.80
C ASP A 156 9.54 -5.41 21.79
N LYS A 157 9.88 -5.52 20.49
CA LYS A 157 9.21 -4.82 19.40
C LYS A 157 8.65 -5.82 18.42
N ILE A 158 7.40 -5.61 18.02
CA ILE A 158 6.76 -6.45 17.01
C ILE A 158 7.17 -5.94 15.64
N LYS A 159 7.54 -6.85 14.74
CA LYS A 159 7.74 -6.51 13.34
C LYS A 159 6.37 -6.47 12.65
N LEU A 160 6.04 -5.31 12.10
CA LEU A 160 4.78 -5.02 11.43
C LEU A 160 5.03 -4.82 9.93
N GLU A 161 4.08 -5.24 9.11
CA GLU A 161 4.11 -5.03 7.66
C GLU A 161 2.77 -4.47 7.13
N ILE A 162 2.82 -3.91 5.92
CA ILE A 162 1.61 -3.55 5.17
C ILE A 162 0.97 -4.85 4.65
N PRO A 163 -0.29 -5.16 5.02
CA PRO A 163 -0.85 -6.49 4.83
C PRO A 163 -1.04 -6.87 3.35
N ASN A 164 -1.58 -5.97 2.52
CA ASN A 164 -2.06 -6.30 1.18
C ASN A 164 -2.08 -5.09 0.24
N GLU A 165 -2.42 -5.32 -1.03
CA GLU A 165 -2.44 -4.29 -2.08
C GLU A 165 -3.46 -3.18 -1.81
N THR A 166 -4.57 -3.49 -1.15
CA THR A 166 -5.55 -2.45 -0.75
C THR A 166 -4.89 -1.43 0.16
N MET A 167 -4.20 -1.88 1.21
CA MET A 167 -3.54 -0.98 2.15
C MET A 167 -2.37 -0.23 1.51
N LYS A 168 -1.58 -0.88 0.64
CA LYS A 168 -0.51 -0.19 -0.12
C LYS A 168 -1.06 0.96 -0.97
N ARG A 169 -2.15 0.73 -1.72
CA ARG A 169 -2.78 1.77 -2.54
C ARG A 169 -3.31 2.93 -1.71
N LEU A 170 -3.93 2.65 -0.57
CA LEU A 170 -4.39 3.68 0.36
C LEU A 170 -3.22 4.54 0.89
N TYR A 171 -2.08 3.91 1.20
CA TYR A 171 -0.86 4.61 1.58
C TYR A 171 -0.29 5.48 0.46
N TYR A 172 -0.27 5.02 -0.80
CA TYR A 172 0.18 5.84 -1.92
C TYR A 172 -0.74 7.02 -2.20
N ASP A 173 -2.06 6.80 -2.16
CA ASP A 173 -3.05 7.88 -2.25
C ASP A 173 -2.85 8.92 -1.15
N TYR A 174 -2.48 8.45 0.04
CA TYR A 174 -2.19 9.30 1.19
C TYR A 174 -0.97 10.19 0.96
N ILE A 175 0.16 9.56 0.64
CA ILE A 175 1.42 10.26 0.39
C ILE A 175 1.24 11.26 -0.75
N LYS A 176 0.61 10.87 -1.86
CA LYS A 176 0.30 11.74 -3.00
C LYS A 176 -0.41 13.03 -2.56
N LYS A 177 -1.42 12.91 -1.70
CA LYS A 177 -2.17 14.08 -1.21
C LYS A 177 -1.32 14.96 -0.30
N GLY A 178 -0.54 14.39 0.61
CA GLY A 178 0.36 15.17 1.48
C GLY A 178 1.38 15.97 0.68
N TYR A 179 1.98 15.32 -0.31
CA TYR A 179 2.94 15.90 -1.24
C TYR A 179 2.38 17.03 -2.11
N ARG A 180 1.10 16.92 -2.53
CA ARG A 180 0.40 18.00 -3.24
C ARG A 180 0.12 19.22 -2.38
N GLU A 181 -0.18 19.01 -1.10
CA GLU A 181 -0.54 20.12 -0.21
C GLU A 181 0.67 20.88 0.33
N THR A 182 1.86 20.29 0.23
CA THR A 182 3.11 20.94 0.59
C THR A 182 3.82 21.59 -0.61
N ASP A 183 3.22 21.58 -1.80
CA ASP A 183 3.82 21.95 -3.09
C ASP A 183 5.14 21.22 -3.40
N VAL A 184 5.46 20.14 -2.66
CA VAL A 184 6.65 19.32 -2.92
C VAL A 184 6.41 18.40 -4.11
N PHE A 185 5.15 18.18 -4.53
CA PHE A 185 4.79 17.27 -5.61
C PHE A 185 3.83 17.93 -6.59
N ASP A 186 4.43 18.61 -7.56
CA ASP A 186 3.73 19.10 -8.74
C ASP A 186 3.70 17.99 -9.81
N LEU A 187 2.63 17.20 -9.82
CA LEU A 187 2.42 16.17 -10.84
C LEU A 187 1.22 16.52 -11.71
N ASP A 188 1.52 16.82 -12.98
CA ASP A 188 0.53 16.79 -14.05
C ASP A 188 0.03 15.35 -14.22
N LEU A 189 -1.20 15.11 -13.76
CA LEU A 189 -1.84 13.80 -13.79
C LEU A 189 -2.18 13.35 -15.20
N ALA A 190 -2.53 14.28 -16.10
CA ALA A 190 -2.90 13.94 -17.45
C ALA A 190 -1.65 13.42 -18.18
N LYS A 191 -0.56 14.19 -18.13
CA LYS A 191 0.73 13.78 -18.69
C LYS A 191 1.23 12.48 -18.06
N TYR A 192 1.17 12.35 -16.73
CA TYR A 192 1.57 11.12 -16.06
C TYR A 192 0.73 9.90 -16.52
N SER A 193 -0.58 10.06 -16.64
CA SER A 193 -1.48 8.98 -17.08
C SER A 193 -1.15 8.52 -18.50
N ASP A 194 -0.89 9.45 -19.42
CA ASP A 194 -0.50 9.13 -20.79
C ASP A 194 0.84 8.39 -20.83
N LEU A 195 1.84 8.86 -20.06
CA LEU A 195 3.15 8.22 -19.97
C LEU A 195 3.05 6.80 -19.38
N MET A 196 2.21 6.60 -18.35
CA MET A 196 1.94 5.28 -17.79
C MET A 196 1.24 4.36 -18.80
N GLY A 197 0.28 4.88 -19.57
CA GLY A 197 -0.39 4.13 -20.64
C GLY A 197 0.60 3.70 -21.73
N ASN A 198 1.46 4.61 -22.17
CA ASN A 198 2.50 4.31 -23.17
C ASN A 198 3.49 3.25 -22.67
N MET A 199 3.86 3.29 -21.39
CA MET A 199 4.66 2.22 -20.79
C MET A 199 3.91 0.88 -20.78
N ALA A 200 2.63 0.88 -20.38
CA ALA A 200 1.81 -0.32 -20.24
C ALA A 200 1.48 -1.03 -21.54
N TYR A 201 1.09 -0.28 -22.56
CA TYR A 201 0.56 -0.84 -23.79
C TYR A 201 1.57 -0.88 -24.92
N GLU A 202 2.58 0.01 -24.89
CA GLU A 202 3.56 0.15 -25.98
C GLU A 202 5.00 -0.11 -25.53
N GLY A 203 5.25 -0.36 -24.23
CA GLY A 203 6.59 -0.58 -23.68
C GLY A 203 7.47 0.67 -23.68
N LYS A 204 6.91 1.86 -23.90
CA LYS A 204 7.65 3.14 -23.96
C LYS A 204 7.88 3.70 -22.55
N TRP A 205 8.80 3.09 -21.81
CA TRP A 205 9.09 3.43 -20.41
C TRP A 205 9.97 4.69 -20.24
N GLN A 206 10.88 4.99 -21.16
CA GLN A 206 11.89 6.05 -21.00
C GLN A 206 11.28 7.41 -20.66
N ALA A 207 10.28 7.84 -21.44
CA ALA A 207 9.63 9.13 -21.23
C ALA A 207 8.93 9.26 -19.86
N LEU A 208 8.44 8.15 -19.31
CA LEU A 208 7.89 8.12 -17.95
C LEU A 208 9.01 8.32 -16.91
N PHE A 209 10.11 7.58 -17.04
CA PHE A 209 11.24 7.70 -16.09
C PHE A 209 11.90 9.08 -16.16
N ASP A 210 12.07 9.65 -17.36
CA ASP A 210 12.57 11.01 -17.52
C ASP A 210 11.65 12.04 -16.84
N TYR A 211 10.33 11.84 -16.97
CA TYR A 211 9.35 12.69 -16.30
C TYR A 211 9.43 12.57 -14.78
N ILE A 212 9.45 11.34 -14.23
CA ILE A 212 9.51 11.09 -12.78
C ILE A 212 10.83 11.61 -12.20
N THR A 213 11.96 11.33 -12.85
CA THR A 213 13.28 11.79 -12.38
C THR A 213 13.44 13.31 -12.47
N GLY A 214 12.83 13.94 -13.48
CA GLY A 214 12.72 15.40 -13.57
C GLY A 214 12.00 15.99 -12.35
N ARG A 215 10.81 15.45 -12.03
CA ARG A 215 10.06 15.87 -10.83
C ARG A 215 10.83 15.61 -9.54
N MET A 216 11.52 14.47 -9.45
CA MET A 216 12.36 14.16 -8.29
C MET A 216 13.45 15.20 -8.04
N ARG A 217 14.10 15.69 -9.10
CA ARG A 217 15.16 16.72 -9.01
C ARG A 217 14.62 18.09 -8.60
N GLU A 218 13.39 18.42 -9.01
CA GLU A 218 12.71 19.66 -8.61
C GLU A 218 12.27 19.61 -7.13
N SER A 219 11.91 18.43 -6.63
CA SER A 219 11.33 18.22 -5.31
C SER A 219 12.33 17.88 -4.19
N MET A 220 13.53 17.37 -4.50
CA MET A 220 14.51 16.91 -3.51
C MET A 220 15.68 17.88 -3.33
N SER A 221 16.17 18.01 -2.08
CA SER A 221 17.41 18.74 -1.82
C SER A 221 18.63 17.94 -2.30
N LEU A 222 19.72 18.62 -2.69
CA LEU A 222 20.98 17.97 -3.11
C LEU A 222 21.52 16.97 -2.07
N ARG A 223 21.21 17.16 -0.78
CA ARG A 223 21.63 16.27 0.30
C ARG A 223 20.87 14.94 0.29
N ASP A 224 19.57 14.98 -0.01
CA ASP A 224 18.71 13.78 -0.08
C ASP A 224 19.05 12.90 -1.29
N LEU A 225 19.52 13.51 -2.39
CA LEU A 225 19.99 12.82 -3.60
C LEU A 225 21.33 12.08 -3.40
N ILE A 226 22.22 12.58 -2.53
CA ILE A 226 23.58 12.04 -2.35
C ILE A 226 23.61 10.84 -1.39
N THR A 227 22.69 10.75 -0.43
CA THR A 227 22.61 9.64 0.54
C THR A 227 21.53 8.59 0.22
N GLY A 228 20.81 8.71 -0.90
CA GLY A 228 19.37 8.41 -0.95
C GLY A 228 18.85 7.36 -1.93
N GLU A 229 19.49 6.21 -2.10
CA GLU A 229 18.89 5.10 -2.88
C GLU A 229 17.49 4.74 -2.36
N LYS A 230 17.35 4.56 -1.04
CA LYS A 230 16.04 4.30 -0.41
C LYS A 230 15.04 5.43 -0.63
N SER A 231 15.50 6.69 -0.61
CA SER A 231 14.67 7.87 -0.92
C SER A 231 14.19 7.88 -2.37
N ILE A 232 15.05 7.48 -3.32
CA ILE A 232 14.71 7.36 -4.74
C ILE A 232 13.72 6.21 -4.94
N GLN A 233 13.97 5.05 -4.32
CA GLN A 233 13.06 3.90 -4.36
C GLN A 233 11.68 4.27 -3.80
N ALA A 234 11.62 4.99 -2.68
CA ALA A 234 10.39 5.53 -2.12
C ALA A 234 9.60 6.34 -3.15
N PHE A 235 10.32 7.27 -3.78
CA PHE A 235 9.76 8.22 -4.72
C PHE A 235 9.23 7.47 -5.94
N LEU A 236 10.01 6.56 -6.51
CA LEU A 236 9.59 5.70 -7.60
C LEU A 236 8.37 4.85 -7.22
N ASN A 237 8.37 4.22 -6.04
CA ASN A 237 7.25 3.42 -5.55
C ASN A 237 5.98 4.24 -5.42
N VAL A 238 6.08 5.48 -4.93
CA VAL A 238 4.96 6.42 -4.86
C VAL A 238 4.48 6.75 -6.26
N TYR A 239 5.36 7.21 -7.15
CA TYR A 239 4.98 7.65 -8.50
C TYR A 239 4.40 6.51 -9.31
N LEU A 240 5.06 5.36 -9.38
CA LEU A 240 4.53 4.20 -10.09
C LEU A 240 3.24 3.70 -9.43
N GLY A 241 3.15 3.79 -8.10
CA GLY A 241 2.03 3.28 -7.30
C GLY A 241 0.75 4.08 -7.45
N LEU A 242 0.82 5.24 -8.09
CA LEU A 242 -0.34 6.05 -8.44
C LEU A 242 -1.18 5.44 -9.56
N SER A 243 -0.62 4.50 -10.32
CA SER A 243 -1.33 3.85 -11.42
C SER A 243 -1.99 2.54 -10.97
N ASN A 244 -3.14 2.24 -11.57
CA ASN A 244 -3.79 0.94 -11.45
C ASN A 244 -3.29 -0.08 -12.49
N LEU A 245 -2.40 0.33 -13.41
CA LEU A 245 -1.93 -0.52 -14.50
C LEU A 245 -0.91 -1.58 -14.04
N TYR A 246 -0.25 -1.35 -12.90
CA TYR A 246 0.78 -2.24 -12.37
C TYR A 246 0.63 -2.48 -10.87
N ILE A 247 1.21 -3.58 -10.40
CA ILE A 247 1.49 -3.86 -9.00
C ILE A 247 2.99 -3.72 -8.80
N ILE A 248 3.40 -2.95 -7.80
CA ILE A 248 4.81 -2.69 -7.53
C ILE A 248 5.29 -3.59 -6.42
N HIS A 249 6.40 -4.24 -6.70
CA HIS A 249 7.12 -5.04 -5.72
C HIS A 249 8.39 -4.26 -5.33
N PRO A 250 8.41 -3.61 -4.15
CA PRO A 250 9.64 -2.99 -3.68
C PRO A 250 10.69 -4.09 -3.43
N GLU A 251 11.93 -3.79 -3.74
CA GLU A 251 13.05 -4.69 -3.48
C GLU A 251 13.20 -4.88 -1.96
N ARG A 252 13.16 -6.13 -1.50
CA ARG A 252 13.44 -6.46 -0.09
C ARG A 252 14.95 -6.63 0.06
N GLU A 253 15.57 -5.97 1.04
CA GLU A 253 16.96 -6.27 1.42
C GLU A 253 17.04 -7.74 1.85
N ILE A 254 17.61 -8.58 0.99
CA ILE A 254 17.94 -9.96 1.34
C ILE A 254 19.32 -9.94 1.95
N ASN A 255 19.48 -10.54 3.12
CA ASN A 255 20.77 -10.78 3.74
C ASN A 255 21.69 -11.55 2.76
N LYS A 256 22.48 -10.80 1.99
CA LYS A 256 23.58 -11.25 1.11
C LYS A 256 23.27 -12.45 0.20
N GLY A 257 22.14 -12.41 -0.50
CA GLY A 257 21.88 -13.30 -1.63
C GLY A 257 20.99 -12.58 -2.62
N TYR A 258 21.48 -12.36 -3.84
CA TYR A 258 20.68 -11.81 -4.93
C TYR A 258 19.38 -12.64 -5.06
N ALA A 259 18.21 -12.01 -4.89
CA ALA A 259 16.99 -12.58 -5.43
C ALA A 259 16.94 -12.25 -6.91
N ASP A 260 16.84 -13.30 -7.73
CA ASP A 260 16.31 -13.18 -9.09
C ASP A 260 14.78 -13.34 -9.01
N PRO A 261 13.97 -12.27 -9.10
CA PRO A 261 12.56 -12.42 -9.36
C PRO A 261 12.33 -12.50 -10.88
N VAL A 262 12.62 -13.64 -11.50
CA VAL A 262 12.13 -13.92 -12.86
C VAL A 262 11.01 -14.96 -12.79
N LYS A 263 9.76 -14.49 -12.84
CA LYS A 263 8.63 -15.32 -13.32
C LYS A 263 8.28 -14.90 -14.75
N PRO A 264 7.92 -15.85 -15.64
CA PRO A 264 7.71 -15.54 -17.05
C PRO A 264 6.58 -14.53 -17.25
N GLY A 265 6.84 -13.46 -18.00
CA GLY A 265 5.85 -12.44 -18.38
C GLY A 265 6.21 -10.98 -18.05
N VAL A 266 7.36 -10.73 -17.41
CA VAL A 266 7.83 -9.38 -17.05
C VAL A 266 8.92 -8.94 -18.01
N VAL A 267 8.76 -7.76 -18.62
CA VAL A 267 9.79 -7.09 -19.42
C VAL A 267 10.96 -6.73 -18.51
N LYS A 268 12.14 -7.28 -18.83
CA LYS A 268 13.42 -6.91 -18.22
C LYS A 268 13.75 -5.46 -18.61
N VAL A 269 13.86 -4.56 -17.64
CA VAL A 269 14.72 -3.38 -17.78
C VAL A 269 15.96 -3.67 -16.96
N VAL A 270 17.00 -4.17 -17.63
CA VAL A 270 18.35 -4.26 -17.06
C VAL A 270 19.03 -2.95 -17.44
N MET A 271 19.32 -2.10 -16.46
CA MET A 271 20.23 -0.98 -16.65
C MET A 271 21.63 -1.44 -16.26
N GLU A 272 22.46 -1.68 -17.27
CA GLU A 272 23.91 -1.74 -17.10
C GLU A 272 24.49 -0.31 -17.21
N PRO A 273 25.64 -0.03 -16.56
CA PRO A 273 26.17 1.32 -16.36
C PRO A 273 26.47 2.10 -17.65
#